data_AF-A0A957U246-F1
#
_entry.id   AF-A0A957U246-F1
#
_cell.length_a   1.000
_cell.length_b   1.000
_cell.length_c   1.000
_cell.angle_alpha   90.00
_cell.angle_beta   90.00
_cell.angle_gamma   90.00
#
_symmetry.space_group_name_H-M   'P 1'
#
loop_
_entity.id
_entity.type
_entity.pdbx_description
1 polymer ?
#
loop_
_entity_poly.entity_id
_entity_poly.type
_entity_poly.pdbx_seq_one_letter_code
_entity_poly.pdbx_strand_id
1 'polypeptide(L)'
;LPHSGQAAAFAQENAAQAKMWPIVLTIFTAAFVIERVIEVVWNYMEWLLLNFRNWQPSALKTPHYLQFKSGTSLLVGAILGVLLANTTSMRLLDSLEPLAPGLLSGVADIWDIVITGLLIGAVAKPTHDILGILTQTKNFLGSSAIRQREAAGAELAEGVLRLAQSDAQSLIDVPGAGPTRLRTPLLDDEEGDRPADASSTTDYMEMLRNRTAM
;
A
#
# COMPACT_ATOMS: atom_id res chain seq x y z
N LEU A 1 -3.08 52.95 -2.88
CA LEU A 1 -3.11 51.85 -1.88
C LEU A 1 -3.98 50.66 -2.36
N PRO A 2 -3.61 49.89 -3.41
CA PRO A 2 -4.37 48.69 -3.81
C PRO A 2 -3.78 47.35 -3.33
N HIS A 3 -2.56 47.33 -2.77
CA HIS A 3 -1.87 46.06 -2.43
C HIS A 3 -2.31 45.41 -1.12
N SER A 4 -2.96 46.13 -0.21
CA SER A 4 -3.44 45.58 1.06
C SER A 4 -4.70 44.72 0.91
N GLY A 5 -5.58 45.04 -0.07
CA GLY A 5 -6.80 44.27 -0.33
C GLY A 5 -6.53 42.89 -0.94
N GLN A 6 -5.55 42.78 -1.84
CA GLN A 6 -5.14 41.49 -2.41
C GLN A 6 -4.44 40.60 -1.38
N ALA A 7 -3.54 41.15 -0.55
CA ALA A 7 -2.89 40.37 0.50
C ALA A 7 -3.88 39.84 1.56
N ALA A 8 -4.90 40.64 1.91
CA ALA A 8 -5.96 40.22 2.81
C ALA A 8 -6.86 39.13 2.19
N ALA A 9 -7.21 39.24 0.91
CA ALA A 9 -7.99 38.23 0.20
C ALA A 9 -7.25 36.88 0.11
N PHE A 10 -5.95 36.89 -0.23
CA PHE A 10 -5.13 35.67 -0.27
C PHE A 10 -4.93 35.03 1.11
N ALA A 11 -4.79 35.84 2.16
CA ALA A 11 -4.68 35.33 3.53
C ALA A 11 -6.00 34.72 4.02
N GLN A 12 -7.14 35.33 3.66
CA GLN A 12 -8.48 34.83 3.97
C GLN A 12 -8.78 33.51 3.23
N GLU A 13 -8.40 33.41 1.96
CA GLU A 13 -8.57 32.20 1.14
C GLU A 13 -7.74 31.03 1.68
N ASN A 14 -6.47 31.26 2.01
CA ASN A 14 -5.61 30.24 2.64
C ASN A 14 -6.13 29.81 4.02
N ALA A 15 -6.64 30.74 4.82
CA ALA A 15 -7.21 30.42 6.13
C ALA A 15 -8.53 29.62 6.00
N ALA A 16 -9.37 29.93 5.02
CA ALA A 16 -10.58 29.17 4.72
C ALA A 16 -10.23 27.76 4.22
N GLN A 17 -9.21 27.63 3.36
CA GLN A 17 -8.71 26.36 2.85
C GLN A 17 -8.12 25.47 3.95
N ALA A 18 -7.35 26.04 4.89
CA ALA A 18 -6.84 25.31 6.04
C ALA A 18 -7.96 24.80 6.96
N LYS A 19 -9.08 25.53 7.08
CA LYS A 19 -10.26 25.13 7.86
C LYS A 19 -11.10 24.05 7.20
N MET A 20 -11.04 23.89 5.87
CA MET A 20 -11.79 22.85 5.15
C MET A 20 -11.23 21.44 5.35
N TRP A 21 -9.90 21.32 5.46
CA TRP A 21 -9.24 20.02 5.50
C TRP A 21 -9.72 19.11 6.65
N PRO A 22 -9.88 19.61 7.90
CA PRO A 22 -10.47 18.84 8.99
C PRO A 22 -11.88 18.33 8.69
N ILE A 23 -12.74 19.12 8.06
CA ILE A 23 -14.12 18.74 7.74
C ILE A 23 -14.14 17.62 6.70
N VAL A 24 -13.35 17.79 5.63
CA VAL A 24 -13.20 16.78 4.58
C VAL A 24 -12.68 15.47 5.18
N LEU A 25 -11.63 15.53 6.00
CA LEU A 25 -11.10 14.36 6.72
C LEU A 25 -12.16 13.71 7.59
N THR A 26 -12.98 14.49 8.30
CA THR A 26 -14.04 13.96 9.16
C THR A 26 -15.11 13.26 8.33
N ILE A 27 -15.51 13.82 7.19
CA ILE A 27 -16.47 13.22 6.25
C ILE A 27 -15.93 11.89 5.68
N PHE A 28 -14.68 11.87 5.23
CA PHE A 28 -14.05 10.64 4.73
C PHE A 28 -13.91 9.59 5.83
N THR A 29 -13.56 10.00 7.05
CA THR A 29 -13.47 9.09 8.20
C THR A 29 -14.83 8.50 8.53
N ALA A 30 -15.88 9.33 8.57
CA ALA A 30 -17.26 8.89 8.77
C ALA A 30 -17.72 7.92 7.68
N ALA A 31 -17.43 8.24 6.41
CA ALA A 31 -17.75 7.40 5.27
C ALA A 31 -17.04 6.04 5.34
N PHE A 32 -15.76 6.03 5.73
CA PHE A 32 -15.00 4.80 5.94
C PHE A 32 -15.59 3.92 7.06
N VAL A 33 -15.96 4.52 8.20
CA VAL A 33 -16.58 3.77 9.31
C VAL A 33 -17.91 3.14 8.88
N ILE A 34 -18.77 3.90 8.21
CA ILE A 34 -20.05 3.40 7.70
C ILE A 34 -19.82 2.24 6.73
N GLU A 35 -18.87 2.38 5.81
CA GLU A 35 -18.51 1.33 4.87
C GLU A 35 -18.06 0.04 5.59
N ARG A 36 -17.18 0.16 6.59
CA ARG A 36 -16.73 -1.01 7.37
C ARG A 36 -17.88 -1.70 8.11
N VAL A 37 -18.81 -0.92 8.68
CA VAL A 37 -19.98 -1.48 9.36
C VAL A 37 -20.86 -2.25 8.38
N ILE A 38 -21.15 -1.67 7.21
CA ILE A 38 -21.96 -2.32 6.17
C ILE A 38 -21.30 -3.61 5.67
N GLU A 39 -19.98 -3.57 5.45
CA GLU A 39 -19.23 -4.75 5.03
C GLU A 39 -19.31 -5.88 6.08
N VAL A 40 -19.11 -5.56 7.36
CA VAL A 40 -19.21 -6.53 8.45
C VAL A 40 -20.61 -7.14 8.54
N VAL A 41 -21.66 -6.31 8.40
CA VAL A 41 -23.05 -6.78 8.37
C VAL A 41 -23.26 -7.77 7.22
N TRP A 42 -22.76 -7.45 6.02
CA TRP A 42 -22.86 -8.37 4.89
C TRP A 42 -22.07 -9.66 5.08
N ASN A 43 -20.86 -9.58 5.62
CA ASN A 43 -20.05 -10.77 5.90
C ASN A 43 -20.77 -11.70 6.88
N TYR A 44 -21.43 -11.13 7.89
CA TYR A 44 -22.22 -11.91 8.84
C TYR A 44 -23.48 -12.51 8.20
N MET A 45 -24.17 -11.74 7.35
CA MET A 45 -25.33 -12.24 6.59
C MET A 45 -24.95 -13.37 5.64
N GLU A 46 -23.84 -13.24 4.91
CA GLU A 46 -23.33 -14.26 3.99
C GLU A 46 -22.93 -15.52 4.75
N TRP A 47 -22.25 -15.37 5.88
CA TRP A 47 -21.97 -16.48 6.78
C TRP A 47 -23.24 -17.19 7.24
N LEU A 48 -24.26 -16.44 7.66
CA LEU A 48 -25.55 -17.00 8.09
C LEU A 48 -26.24 -17.77 6.94
N LEU A 49 -26.24 -17.21 5.73
CA LEU A 49 -26.83 -17.82 4.54
C LEU A 49 -26.14 -19.13 4.16
N LEU A 50 -24.81 -19.16 4.20
CA LEU A 50 -24.03 -20.36 3.92
C LEU A 50 -24.23 -21.43 5.00
N ASN A 51 -24.20 -21.04 6.28
CA ASN A 51 -24.21 -21.97 7.40
C ASN A 51 -25.60 -22.54 7.72
N PHE A 52 -26.65 -21.72 7.64
CA PHE A 52 -28.00 -22.14 8.06
C PHE A 52 -28.92 -22.51 6.90
N ARG A 53 -28.67 -21.98 5.69
CA ARG A 53 -29.54 -22.22 4.53
C ARG A 53 -28.94 -23.17 3.50
N ASN A 54 -27.78 -23.77 3.77
CA ASN A 54 -27.03 -24.60 2.81
C ASN A 54 -26.87 -23.92 1.44
N TRP A 55 -26.77 -22.59 1.41
CA TRP A 55 -26.59 -21.87 0.16
C TRP A 55 -25.26 -22.28 -0.47
N GLN A 56 -25.27 -22.51 -1.78
CA GLN A 56 -24.04 -22.74 -2.51
C GLN A 56 -23.26 -21.42 -2.62
N PRO A 57 -21.92 -21.45 -2.48
CA PRO A 57 -21.08 -20.26 -2.68
C PRO A 57 -21.27 -19.59 -4.05
N SER A 58 -21.70 -20.33 -5.06
CA SER A 58 -22.03 -19.83 -6.39
C SER A 58 -23.24 -18.88 -6.39
N ALA A 59 -24.21 -19.08 -5.50
CA ALA A 59 -25.41 -18.25 -5.39
C ALA A 59 -25.06 -16.80 -4.95
N LEU A 60 -24.04 -16.66 -4.08
CA LEU A 60 -23.52 -15.36 -3.63
C LEU A 60 -22.74 -14.59 -4.70
N LYS A 61 -22.46 -15.22 -5.84
CA LYS A 61 -21.75 -14.59 -6.98
C LYS A 61 -22.69 -14.26 -8.13
N THR A 62 -23.98 -14.50 -7.98
CA THR A 62 -24.95 -14.19 -9.03
C THR A 62 -25.07 -12.67 -9.23
N PRO A 63 -25.21 -12.18 -10.47
CA PRO A 63 -25.33 -10.75 -10.75
C PRO A 63 -26.46 -10.07 -9.98
N HIS A 64 -27.59 -10.76 -9.82
CA HIS A 64 -28.74 -10.26 -9.05
C HIS A 64 -28.40 -10.05 -7.58
N TYR A 65 -27.69 -10.99 -6.95
CA TYR A 65 -27.28 -10.84 -5.55
C TYR A 65 -26.30 -9.68 -5.37
N LEU A 66 -25.32 -9.55 -6.27
CA LEU A 66 -24.34 -8.46 -6.21
C LEU A 66 -24.98 -7.08 -6.41
N GLN A 67 -25.93 -6.96 -7.34
CA GLN A 67 -26.69 -5.73 -7.55
C GLN A 67 -27.55 -5.39 -6.33
N PHE A 68 -28.22 -6.39 -5.74
CA PHE A 68 -29.00 -6.19 -4.51
C PHE A 68 -28.11 -5.75 -3.34
N LYS A 69 -27.02 -6.48 -3.06
CA LYS A 69 -26.04 -6.14 -2.02
C LYS A 69 -25.53 -4.71 -2.21
N SER A 70 -25.13 -4.36 -3.43
CA SER A 70 -24.66 -3.02 -3.76
C SER A 70 -25.74 -1.94 -3.57
N GLY A 71 -26.95 -2.14 -4.10
CA GLY A 71 -28.04 -1.17 -3.99
C GLY A 71 -28.48 -0.96 -2.54
N THR A 72 -28.66 -2.05 -1.80
CA THR A 72 -29.02 -2.01 -0.38
C THR A 72 -27.91 -1.38 0.46
N SER A 73 -26.63 -1.67 0.19
CA SER A 73 -25.50 -0.99 0.86
C SER A 73 -25.54 0.52 0.65
N LEU A 74 -25.85 0.99 -0.56
CA LEU A 74 -25.92 2.43 -0.83
C LEU A 74 -27.06 3.08 -0.02
N LEU A 75 -28.24 2.46 0.02
CA LEU A 75 -29.38 2.96 0.76
C LEU A 75 -29.11 2.97 2.27
N VAL A 76 -28.59 1.87 2.81
CA VAL A 76 -28.22 1.75 4.23
C VAL A 76 -27.12 2.75 4.58
N GLY A 77 -26.12 2.92 3.71
CA GLY A 77 -25.07 3.91 3.88
C GLY A 77 -25.60 5.34 3.92
N ALA A 78 -26.54 5.69 3.04
CA ALA A 78 -27.19 7.00 3.06
C ALA A 78 -27.97 7.24 4.37
N ILE A 79 -28.74 6.24 4.82
CA ILE A 79 -29.50 6.34 6.09
C ILE A 79 -28.55 6.48 7.28
N LEU A 80 -27.52 5.64 7.36
CA LEU A 80 -26.51 5.69 8.42
C LEU A 80 -25.74 7.01 8.38
N GLY A 81 -25.44 7.53 7.20
CA GLY A 81 -24.79 8.83 7.02
C GLY A 81 -25.65 9.98 7.54
N VAL A 82 -26.95 10.01 7.23
CA VAL A 82 -27.89 11.00 7.77
C VAL A 82 -28.04 10.89 9.28
N LEU A 83 -28.15 9.66 9.81
CA LEU A 83 -28.21 9.44 11.26
C LEU A 83 -26.93 9.91 11.95
N LEU A 84 -25.76 9.63 11.36
CA LEU A 84 -24.49 10.06 11.89
C LEU A 84 -24.37 11.59 11.86
N ALA A 85 -24.65 12.22 10.72
CA ALA A 85 -24.62 13.67 10.58
C ALA A 85 -25.58 14.37 11.56
N ASN A 86 -26.74 13.79 11.80
CA ASN A 86 -27.71 14.31 12.76
C ASN A 86 -27.21 14.19 14.22
N THR A 87 -26.64 13.04 14.60
CA THR A 87 -26.14 12.83 15.97
C THR A 87 -24.88 13.63 16.28
N THR A 88 -24.04 13.88 15.28
CA THR A 88 -22.83 14.72 15.42
C THR A 88 -23.08 16.19 15.08
N SER A 89 -24.30 16.55 14.66
CA SER A 89 -24.66 17.88 14.17
C SER A 89 -23.71 18.39 13.07
N MET A 90 -23.25 17.49 12.20
CA MET A 90 -22.38 17.85 11.07
C MET A 90 -23.17 18.59 10.00
N ARG A 91 -22.64 19.77 9.65
CA ARG A 91 -23.25 20.73 8.73
C ARG A 91 -22.20 21.19 7.73
N LEU A 92 -22.19 20.54 6.57
CA LEU A 92 -21.23 20.80 5.51
C LEU A 92 -21.42 22.19 4.91
N LEU A 93 -22.67 22.58 4.64
CA LEU A 93 -22.96 23.82 3.94
C LEU A 93 -22.68 25.04 4.84
N ASP A 94 -23.01 24.94 6.12
CA ASP A 94 -22.59 25.91 7.14
C ASP A 94 -21.06 26.07 7.17
N SER A 95 -20.35 24.95 7.11
CA SER A 95 -18.89 24.95 7.08
C SER A 95 -18.29 25.55 5.79
N LEU A 96 -19.06 25.60 4.69
CA LEU A 96 -18.67 26.16 3.40
C LEU A 96 -19.08 27.63 3.24
N GLU A 97 -19.91 28.19 4.14
CA GLU A 97 -20.32 29.58 4.12
C GLU A 97 -19.14 30.57 3.99
N PRO A 98 -18.00 30.39 4.69
CA PRO A 98 -16.86 31.30 4.56
C PRO A 98 -16.25 31.37 3.17
N LEU A 99 -16.45 30.34 2.33
CA LEU A 99 -15.95 30.28 0.96
C LEU A 99 -16.95 30.80 -0.07
N ALA A 100 -18.25 30.69 0.19
CA ALA A 100 -19.32 31.13 -0.70
C ALA A 100 -20.35 31.99 0.06
N PRO A 101 -19.95 33.17 0.56
CA PRO A 101 -20.81 34.01 1.38
C PRO A 101 -22.06 34.42 0.60
N GLY A 102 -23.23 34.22 1.21
CA GLY A 102 -24.54 34.58 0.63
C GLY A 102 -25.16 33.53 -0.30
N LEU A 103 -24.40 32.54 -0.80
CA LEU A 103 -24.95 31.48 -1.65
C LEU A 103 -25.60 30.37 -0.81
N LEU A 104 -25.12 30.17 0.41
CA LEU A 104 -25.52 29.08 1.31
C LEU A 104 -26.35 29.55 2.53
N SER A 105 -26.49 30.87 2.75
CA SER A 105 -27.10 31.47 3.94
C SER A 105 -28.63 31.33 4.06
N GLY A 106 -29.25 30.52 3.20
CA GLY A 106 -30.69 30.24 3.21
C GLY A 106 -31.05 28.77 3.39
N VAL A 107 -30.08 27.87 3.54
CA VAL A 107 -30.36 26.44 3.69
C VAL A 107 -30.73 26.15 5.15
N ALA A 108 -31.95 25.64 5.38
CA ALA A 108 -32.36 25.26 6.72
C ALA A 108 -31.48 24.13 7.26
N ASP A 109 -31.20 24.17 8.56
CA ASP A 109 -30.30 23.24 9.26
C ASP A 109 -30.59 21.77 8.95
N ILE A 110 -31.88 21.41 8.88
CA ILE A 110 -32.30 20.04 8.60
C ILE A 110 -31.88 19.55 7.20
N TRP A 111 -31.88 20.46 6.21
CA TRP A 111 -31.45 20.13 4.85
C TRP A 111 -29.94 20.00 4.76
N ASP A 112 -29.19 20.83 5.46
CA ASP A 112 -27.72 20.71 5.53
C ASP A 112 -27.31 19.37 6.16
N ILE A 113 -27.94 18.97 7.25
CA ILE A 113 -27.70 17.67 7.90
C ILE A 113 -28.01 16.51 6.95
N VAL A 114 -29.16 16.56 6.25
CA VAL A 114 -29.56 15.50 5.30
C VAL A 114 -28.57 15.43 4.12
N ILE A 115 -28.18 16.57 3.55
CA ILE A 115 -27.22 16.62 2.45
C ILE A 115 -25.85 16.11 2.90
N THR A 116 -25.38 16.56 4.05
CA THR A 116 -24.11 16.13 4.65
C THR A 116 -24.10 14.62 4.88
N GLY A 117 -25.16 14.08 5.47
CA GLY A 117 -25.28 12.66 5.72
C GLY A 117 -25.40 11.81 4.46
N LEU A 118 -26.16 12.28 3.47
CA LEU A 118 -26.26 11.59 2.17
C LEU A 118 -24.92 11.59 1.45
N LEU A 119 -24.15 12.69 1.53
CA LEU A 119 -22.80 12.77 0.99
C LEU A 119 -21.87 11.76 1.68
N ILE A 120 -21.86 11.71 3.01
CA ILE A 120 -21.08 10.73 3.79
C ILE A 120 -21.42 9.30 3.31
N GLY A 121 -22.71 8.98 3.22
CA GLY A 121 -23.17 7.64 2.80
C GLY A 121 -22.83 7.30 1.34
N ALA A 122 -22.89 8.27 0.44
CA ALA A 122 -22.56 8.08 -0.98
C ALA A 122 -21.05 7.89 -1.22
N VAL A 123 -20.21 8.58 -0.44
CA VAL A 123 -18.74 8.53 -0.57
C VAL A 123 -18.14 7.29 0.11
N ALA A 124 -18.91 6.56 0.92
CA ALA A 124 -18.50 5.32 1.59
C ALA A 124 -17.90 4.28 0.62
N LYS A 125 -18.59 3.99 -0.49
CA LYS A 125 -18.12 3.04 -1.52
C LYS A 125 -16.83 3.48 -2.24
N PRO A 126 -16.75 4.69 -2.83
CA PRO A 126 -15.50 5.17 -3.43
C PRO A 126 -14.31 5.12 -2.45
N THR A 127 -14.55 5.39 -1.16
CA THR A 127 -13.52 5.33 -0.13
C THR A 127 -12.96 3.92 0.05
N HIS A 128 -13.82 2.89 -0.01
CA HIS A 128 -13.39 1.49 -0.05
C HIS A 128 -12.47 1.22 -1.23
N ASP A 129 -12.88 1.61 -2.44
CA ASP A 129 -12.17 1.30 -3.68
C ASP A 129 -10.78 1.95 -3.72
N ILE A 130 -10.67 3.19 -3.26
CA ILE A 130 -9.39 3.91 -3.17
C ILE A 130 -8.43 3.19 -2.22
N LEU A 131 -8.92 2.73 -1.06
CA LEU A 131 -8.10 1.97 -0.11
C LEU A 131 -7.70 0.60 -0.67
N GLY A 132 -8.60 -0.04 -1.41
CA GLY A 132 -8.32 -1.28 -2.13
C GLY A 132 -7.19 -1.10 -3.13
N ILE A 133 -7.26 -0.04 -3.96
CA ILE A 133 -6.23 0.30 -4.94
C ILE A 133 -4.89 0.58 -4.23
N LEU A 134 -4.88 1.40 -3.19
CA LEU A 134 -3.64 1.72 -2.45
C LEU A 134 -2.99 0.47 -1.86
N THR A 135 -3.81 -0.44 -1.34
CA THR A 135 -3.35 -1.73 -0.79
C THR A 135 -2.80 -2.63 -1.90
N GLN A 136 -3.48 -2.70 -3.04
CA GLN A 136 -2.99 -3.45 -4.21
C GLN A 136 -1.67 -2.89 -4.74
N THR A 137 -1.54 -1.57 -4.82
CA THR A 137 -0.29 -0.89 -5.22
C THR A 137 0.84 -1.21 -4.23
N LYS A 138 0.58 -1.17 -2.92
CA LYS A 138 1.56 -1.54 -1.89
C LYS A 138 2.02 -3.00 -2.04
N ASN A 139 1.08 -3.92 -2.24
CA ASN A 139 1.40 -5.34 -2.41
C ASN A 139 2.15 -5.59 -3.73
N PHE A 140 1.82 -4.86 -4.79
CA PHE A 140 2.55 -4.90 -6.05
C PHE A 140 4.00 -4.43 -5.88
N LEU A 141 4.22 -3.28 -5.22
CA LEU A 141 5.56 -2.78 -4.90
C LEU A 141 6.35 -3.73 -3.99
N GLY A 142 5.69 -4.33 -3.00
CA GLY A 142 6.32 -5.33 -2.13
C GLY A 142 6.72 -6.59 -2.89
N SER A 143 5.84 -7.11 -3.75
CA SER A 143 6.11 -8.32 -4.54
C SER A 143 7.10 -8.08 -5.69
N SER A 144 7.15 -6.89 -6.28
CA SER A 144 8.15 -6.54 -7.30
C SER A 144 9.54 -6.38 -6.71
N ALA A 145 9.65 -5.80 -5.51
CA ALA A 145 10.92 -5.71 -4.79
C ALA A 145 11.48 -7.10 -4.41
N ILE A 146 10.60 -8.06 -4.10
CA ILE A 146 11.00 -9.46 -3.86
C ILE A 146 11.44 -10.13 -5.16
N ARG A 147 10.68 -9.99 -6.25
CA ARG A 147 11.06 -10.56 -7.55
C ARG A 147 12.37 -10.00 -8.10
N GLN A 148 12.68 -8.73 -7.86
CA GLN A 148 13.98 -8.16 -8.21
C GLN A 148 15.13 -8.80 -7.43
N ARG A 149 14.92 -9.14 -6.15
CA ARG A 149 15.93 -9.83 -5.34
C ARG A 149 16.09 -11.29 -5.76
N GLU A 150 15.01 -11.95 -6.14
CA GLU A 150 15.04 -13.32 -6.68
C GLU A 150 15.73 -13.37 -8.05
N ALA A 151 15.44 -12.43 -8.95
CA ALA A 151 16.10 -12.33 -10.24
C ALA A 151 17.59 -12.04 -10.11
N ALA A 152 17.97 -11.08 -9.26
CA ALA A 152 19.38 -10.80 -8.96
C ALA A 152 20.08 -12.00 -8.29
N GLY A 153 19.40 -12.73 -7.41
CA GLY A 153 19.91 -13.96 -6.80
C GLY A 153 20.12 -15.09 -7.81
N ALA A 154 19.20 -15.23 -8.77
CA ALA A 154 19.32 -16.20 -9.86
C ALA A 154 20.47 -15.87 -10.81
N GLU A 155 20.65 -14.59 -11.15
CA GLU A 155 21.79 -14.13 -11.97
C GLU A 155 23.13 -14.32 -11.25
N LEU A 156 23.18 -14.10 -9.94
CA LEU A 156 24.38 -14.36 -9.14
C LEU A 156 24.69 -15.87 -9.03
N ALA A 157 23.67 -16.71 -8.86
CA ALA A 157 23.83 -18.16 -8.84
C ALA A 157 24.33 -18.70 -10.18
N GLU A 158 23.77 -18.19 -11.29
CA GLU A 158 24.23 -18.53 -12.65
C GLU A 158 25.66 -18.03 -12.90
N GLY A 159 26.00 -16.83 -12.40
CA GLY A 159 27.37 -16.30 -12.45
C GLY A 159 28.37 -17.19 -11.71
N VAL A 160 28.02 -17.65 -10.51
CA VAL A 160 28.84 -18.60 -9.73
C VAL A 160 28.96 -19.95 -10.43
N LEU A 161 27.87 -20.47 -11.00
CA LEU A 161 27.89 -21.72 -11.75
C LEU A 161 28.80 -21.64 -12.98
N ARG A 162 28.75 -20.51 -13.70
CA ARG A 162 29.60 -20.25 -14.87
C ARG A 162 31.07 -20.05 -14.50
N LEU A 163 31.36 -19.43 -13.36
CA LEU A 163 32.73 -19.38 -12.83
C LEU A 163 33.24 -20.79 -12.48
N ALA A 164 32.45 -21.60 -11.78
CA ALA A 164 32.83 -22.98 -11.44
C ALA A 164 33.03 -23.86 -12.69
N GLN A 165 32.19 -23.70 -13.72
CA GLN A 165 32.36 -24.39 -15.01
C GLN A 165 33.59 -23.89 -15.78
N SER A 166 33.88 -22.59 -15.73
CA SER A 166 35.08 -22.00 -16.33
C SER A 166 36.35 -22.52 -15.65
N ASP A 167 36.37 -22.61 -14.31
CA ASP A 167 37.50 -23.18 -13.57
C ASP A 167 37.67 -24.68 -13.87
N ALA A 168 36.57 -25.42 -14.05
CA ALA A 168 36.62 -26.82 -14.45
C ALA A 168 37.11 -27.03 -15.90
N GLN A 169 36.79 -26.11 -16.83
CA GLN A 169 37.25 -26.16 -18.23
C GLN A 169 38.65 -25.54 -18.44
N SER A 170 39.12 -24.70 -17.53
CA SER A 170 40.50 -24.19 -17.47
C SER A 170 41.52 -25.30 -17.14
N LEU A 171 41.04 -26.47 -16.69
CA LEU A 171 41.81 -27.69 -16.55
C LEU A 171 41.95 -28.40 -17.91
N ILE A 172 42.74 -27.83 -18.82
CA ILE A 172 43.07 -28.49 -20.09
C ILE A 172 44.09 -29.60 -19.79
N ASP A 173 43.64 -30.85 -19.91
CA ASP A 173 44.50 -32.03 -19.84
C ASP A 173 45.32 -32.13 -21.13
N VAL A 174 46.63 -31.85 -21.04
CA VAL A 174 47.56 -32.02 -22.16
C VAL A 174 48.00 -33.49 -22.16
N PRO A 175 47.69 -34.29 -23.20
CA PRO A 175 48.03 -35.70 -23.20
C PRO A 175 49.55 -35.91 -23.07
N GLY A 176 49.99 -36.40 -21.91
CA GLY A 176 51.39 -36.73 -21.61
C GLY A 176 52.11 -35.80 -20.62
N ALA A 177 51.50 -34.70 -20.17
CA ALA A 177 52.06 -33.87 -19.11
C ALA A 177 50.95 -33.56 -18.09
N GLY A 178 51.14 -33.96 -16.83
CA GLY A 178 50.18 -33.73 -15.75
C GLY A 178 49.75 -32.26 -15.59
N PRO A 179 48.75 -31.99 -14.74
CA PRO A 179 47.98 -30.74 -14.71
C PRO A 179 48.89 -29.51 -14.67
N THR A 180 48.92 -28.76 -15.77
CA THR A 180 49.77 -27.58 -15.91
C THR A 180 48.91 -26.33 -15.70
N ARG A 181 49.13 -25.61 -14.59
CA ARG A 181 48.53 -24.27 -14.40
C ARG A 181 49.22 -23.29 -15.34
N LEU A 182 48.45 -22.59 -16.18
CA LEU A 182 48.96 -21.47 -16.96
C LEU A 182 49.31 -20.31 -16.02
N ARG A 183 50.60 -20.13 -15.74
CA ARG A 183 51.16 -19.00 -14.99
C ARG A 183 51.09 -17.75 -15.87
N THR A 184 50.31 -16.75 -15.45
CA THR A 184 50.30 -15.41 -16.06
C THR A 184 51.65 -14.74 -15.81
N PRO A 185 52.35 -14.16 -16.82
CA PRO A 185 53.62 -13.49 -16.59
C PRO A 185 53.37 -12.01 -16.33
N LEU A 186 53.42 -11.59 -15.06
CA LEU A 186 53.73 -10.21 -14.72
C LEU A 186 54.34 -10.14 -13.31
N LEU A 187 55.61 -9.74 -13.29
CA LEU A 187 56.45 -9.27 -12.17
C LEU A 187 57.18 -10.33 -11.34
N ASP A 188 58.48 -10.45 -11.65
CA ASP A 188 59.53 -10.67 -10.66
C ASP A 188 59.42 -9.62 -9.55
N ASP A 189 59.36 -10.05 -8.29
CA ASP A 189 60.36 -9.69 -7.28
C ASP A 189 60.05 -10.41 -5.94
N GLU A 190 61.07 -11.14 -5.48
CA GLU A 190 61.46 -11.41 -4.08
C GLU A 190 60.47 -12.06 -3.09
N GLU A 191 60.64 -13.37 -2.93
CA GLU A 191 60.97 -14.08 -1.67
C GLU A 191 60.36 -13.53 -0.36
N GLY A 192 59.32 -14.21 0.13
CA GLY A 192 58.72 -13.98 1.44
C GLY A 192 57.85 -15.16 1.86
N ASP A 193 58.51 -16.20 2.38
CA ASP A 193 57.97 -17.43 2.95
C ASP A 193 56.75 -17.20 3.86
N ARG A 194 55.54 -17.52 3.38
CA ARG A 194 54.35 -17.83 4.21
C ARG A 194 53.53 -18.92 3.53
N PRO A 195 53.21 -20.03 4.23
CA PRO A 195 52.47 -21.13 3.64
C PRO A 195 51.07 -20.68 3.19
N ALA A 196 50.82 -20.85 1.90
CA ALA A 196 49.52 -20.63 1.27
C ALA A 196 48.59 -21.79 1.65
N ASP A 197 47.97 -21.71 2.82
CA ASP A 197 46.82 -22.58 3.18
C ASP A 197 45.93 -21.97 4.27
N ALA A 198 45.64 -20.67 4.15
CA ALA A 198 44.60 -20.03 4.94
C ALA A 198 43.35 -19.85 4.07
N SER A 199 42.46 -20.83 4.14
CA SER A 199 41.09 -20.75 3.59
C SER A 199 40.40 -19.51 4.17
N SER A 200 40.14 -18.51 3.31
CA SER A 200 39.42 -17.27 3.63
C SER A 200 38.00 -17.53 4.17
N THR A 201 37.48 -18.73 3.94
CA THR A 201 36.18 -19.19 4.46
C THR A 201 36.25 -19.50 5.96
N THR A 202 37.36 -20.04 6.45
CA THR A 202 37.55 -20.37 7.88
C THR A 202 37.64 -19.11 8.74
N ASP A 203 38.39 -18.10 8.29
CA ASP A 203 38.47 -16.80 8.97
C ASP A 203 37.11 -16.09 9.02
N TYR A 204 36.30 -16.21 7.96
CA TYR A 204 34.96 -15.62 7.92
C TYR A 204 33.98 -16.32 8.87
N MET A 205 34.08 -17.65 8.99
CA MET A 205 33.27 -18.45 9.92
C MET A 205 33.64 -18.16 11.38
N GLU A 206 34.92 -17.95 11.66
CA GLU A 206 35.39 -17.58 13.00
C GLU A 206 34.97 -16.15 13.39
N MET A 207 35.01 -15.20 12.44
CA MET A 207 34.50 -13.84 12.65
C MET A 207 32.99 -13.82 12.96
N LEU A 208 32.19 -14.64 12.28
CA LEU A 208 30.75 -14.76 12.52
C LEU A 208 30.43 -15.38 13.88
N ARG A 209 31.18 -16.41 14.27
CA ARG A 209 31.01 -17.11 15.55
C ARG A 209 31.32 -16.19 16.74
N ASN A 210 32.35 -15.36 16.63
CA ASN A 210 32.73 -14.45 17.71
C ASN A 210 31.73 -13.27 17.86
N ARG A 211 31.05 -12.87 16.78
CA ARG A 211 30.01 -11.83 16.80
C ARG A 211 28.66 -12.27 17.35
N THR A 212 28.37 -13.58 17.36
CA THR A 212 27.07 -14.13 17.82
C THR A 212 27.10 -14.62 19.26
N ALA A 213 28.26 -14.61 19.92
CA ALA A 213 28.43 -15.00 21.31
C ALA A 213 28.42 -13.82 22.32
N MET A 214 28.07 -12.61 21.87
CA MET A 214 27.71 -11.46 22.73
C MET A 214 26.20 -11.30 22.84
#